data_AF-A0A351WQZ0-F1
#
_entry.id   AF-A0A351WQZ0-F1
#
_cell.length_a   1.000
_cell.length_b   1.000
_cell.length_c   1.000
_cell.angle_alpha   90.00
_cell.angle_beta   90.00
_cell.angle_gamma   90.00
#
_symmetry.space_group_name_H-M   'P 1'
#
loop_
_entity.id
_entity.type
_entity.pdbx_description
1 polymer ?
#
loop_
_entity_poly.entity_id
_entity_poly.type
_entity_poly.pdbx_seq_one_letter_code
_entity_poly.pdbx_strand_id
1 'polypeptide(L)'
;MATDSGRKITLDEVPVRQPAPKRLGIVGGLGALAGADLFCKLVRLMPPDSRSHCDLIVEQHPFAEGDDAGHAGSNHTARKLYVFDTIKGFERRGVETVLLPCFISHTFLDELRAEIKLPVVDIMGALRGHVRENHPRVRKLGVLTSDYAREKGLFERYFAATEYALVYPGKEVQRECLMPAIYGREGIKAGYLHLGQSLQQLYESCRDLLDQGAELILPGFTEISLVIQQLREMGLPIVDPNQVYARHAVDAGGPAGARSFKVGIVGGVGPAATVDFMNKIIRNTRASRDQEHIKMVVENNPQIPDRTGNLIGSGPDPTIALYSTCKKLESSDADLIAIPCNTAHAFVERIQPYLSIPIINMLYETRAYIGRHFPDRKTVGLLATSGTVQSRVYHDAFAGSGLRLLLPDDGYQAKVMEAIYGERGAKAGHVDGTCKSDLLEALHHLVGKGAELVVLGCTELPLIISEHDDYRVGDKSVAILDPTEILARKCAGIGEAWRGIACRPASETDEHFGSTTSNKELNSEKDIEN
;
A
#
# COMPACT_ATOMS: atom_id res chain seq x y z
N MET A 1 44.22 27.92 39.46
CA MET A 1 45.21 27.90 38.36
C MET A 1 45.78 26.48 38.37
N ALA A 2 45.65 25.60 37.37
CA ALA A 2 45.39 25.68 35.94
C ALA A 2 44.34 24.60 35.56
N THR A 3 43.22 24.92 34.91
CA THR A 3 42.96 24.86 33.45
C THR A 3 43.44 23.57 32.77
N ASP A 4 42.59 22.55 32.79
CA ASP A 4 42.62 21.42 31.87
C ASP A 4 41.75 21.77 30.65
N SER A 5 42.37 21.80 29.47
CA SER A 5 41.80 22.28 28.23
C SER A 5 40.98 21.20 27.55
N GLY A 6 39.66 21.38 27.53
CA GLY A 6 38.74 20.53 26.80
C GLY A 6 39.05 20.46 25.30
N ARG A 7 39.26 19.25 24.80
CA ARG A 7 39.03 18.94 23.38
C ARG A 7 37.53 18.85 23.15
N LYS A 8 36.96 19.94 22.63
CA LYS A 8 35.67 19.91 21.92
C LYS A 8 35.81 18.98 20.72
N ILE A 9 35.07 17.88 20.72
CA ILE A 9 34.79 17.12 19.50
C ILE A 9 33.86 18.02 18.68
N THR A 10 34.38 18.58 17.59
CA THR A 10 33.60 19.35 16.61
C THR A 10 32.67 18.40 15.86
N LEU A 11 31.43 18.83 15.64
CA LEU A 11 30.37 18.10 14.92
C LEU A 11 30.66 17.84 13.41
N ASP A 12 31.89 18.08 12.96
CA ASP A 12 32.31 18.01 11.55
C ASP A 12 33.03 16.71 11.16
N GLU A 13 33.13 15.71 12.04
CA GLU A 13 33.74 14.40 11.74
C GLU A 13 32.75 13.23 11.78
N VAL A 14 31.47 13.46 11.46
CA VAL A 14 30.59 12.36 11.03
C VAL A 14 30.91 12.10 9.56
N PRO A 15 31.45 10.93 9.17
CA PRO A 15 31.66 10.63 7.76
C PRO A 15 30.30 10.76 7.06
N VAL A 16 30.21 11.70 6.12
CA VAL A 16 29.07 11.83 5.22
C VAL A 16 28.89 10.45 4.60
N ARG A 17 27.82 9.73 5.00
CA ARG A 17 27.46 8.45 4.39
C ARG A 17 27.35 8.72 2.89
N GLN A 18 28.30 8.19 2.13
CA GLN A 18 28.21 8.22 0.67
C GLN A 18 26.87 7.58 0.28
N PRO A 19 26.14 8.15 -0.70
CA PRO A 19 24.91 7.52 -1.18
C PRO A 19 25.24 6.08 -1.59
N ALA A 20 24.42 5.13 -1.13
CA ALA A 20 24.62 3.73 -1.47
C ALA A 20 24.52 3.57 -3.00
N PRO A 21 25.30 2.65 -3.61
CA PRO A 21 25.20 2.38 -5.04
C PRO A 21 23.78 1.91 -5.38
N LYS A 22 23.20 2.46 -6.46
CA LYS A 22 21.86 2.12 -6.94
C LYS A 22 21.78 0.62 -7.23
N ARG A 23 20.80 -0.09 -6.69
CA ARG A 23 20.69 -1.56 -6.86
C ARG A 23 19.60 -1.93 -7.85
N LEU A 24 19.97 -2.54 -8.99
CA LEU A 24 19.04 -2.97 -10.03
C LEU A 24 18.88 -4.50 -10.03
N GLY A 25 17.64 -4.98 -10.06
CA GLY A 25 17.30 -6.40 -10.19
C GLY A 25 16.79 -6.73 -11.60
N ILE A 26 17.35 -7.72 -12.28
CA ILE A 26 16.90 -8.18 -13.60
C ILE A 26 16.18 -9.52 -13.46
N VAL A 27 14.90 -9.56 -13.83
CA VAL A 27 14.12 -10.81 -13.92
C VAL A 27 14.57 -11.58 -15.18
N GLY A 28 15.49 -12.53 -15.04
CA GLY A 28 16.11 -13.24 -16.16
C GLY A 28 15.37 -14.50 -16.64
N GLY A 29 14.54 -15.11 -15.79
CA GLY A 29 13.96 -16.43 -16.09
C GLY A 29 12.92 -16.51 -17.21
N LEU A 30 12.41 -15.38 -17.70
CA LEU A 30 11.45 -15.32 -18.82
C LEU A 30 12.11 -15.39 -20.22
N GLY A 31 13.42 -15.18 -20.26
CA GLY A 31 14.23 -15.19 -21.46
C GLY A 31 15.70 -15.07 -21.08
N ALA A 32 16.36 -16.21 -20.82
CA ALA A 32 17.71 -16.25 -20.26
C ALA A 32 18.72 -15.45 -21.08
N LEU A 33 18.73 -15.66 -22.40
CA LEU A 33 19.65 -14.98 -23.31
C LEU A 33 19.34 -13.48 -23.41
N ALA A 34 18.06 -13.12 -23.48
CA ALA A 34 17.66 -11.71 -23.52
C ALA A 34 17.98 -10.96 -22.22
N GLY A 35 17.83 -11.62 -21.06
CA GLY A 35 18.25 -11.09 -19.76
C GLY A 35 19.77 -10.91 -19.67
N ALA A 36 20.54 -11.87 -20.19
CA ALA A 36 22.00 -11.77 -20.26
C ALA A 36 22.47 -10.65 -21.21
N ASP A 37 21.83 -10.47 -22.36
CA ASP A 37 22.09 -9.34 -23.26
C ASP A 37 21.83 -7.99 -22.59
N LEU A 38 20.70 -7.86 -21.88
CA LEU A 38 20.39 -6.65 -21.12
C LEU A 38 21.45 -6.38 -20.05
N PHE A 39 21.87 -7.40 -19.30
CA PHE A 39 22.95 -7.29 -18.31
C PHE A 39 24.23 -6.76 -18.96
N CYS A 40 24.67 -7.37 -20.07
CA CYS A 40 25.87 -6.93 -20.81
C CYS A 40 25.76 -5.48 -21.28
N LYS A 41 24.59 -5.06 -21.78
CA LYS A 41 24.34 -3.68 -22.23
C LYS A 41 24.37 -2.69 -21.07
N LEU A 42 23.82 -3.04 -19.91
CA LEU A 42 23.90 -2.22 -18.70
C LEU A 42 25.34 -2.03 -18.24
N VAL A 43 26.11 -3.12 -18.13
CA VAL A 43 27.52 -3.06 -17.72
C VAL A 43 28.34 -2.15 -18.65
N ARG A 44 28.09 -2.21 -19.97
CA ARG A 44 28.77 -1.35 -20.95
C ARG A 44 28.45 0.14 -20.83
N LEU A 45 27.26 0.47 -20.32
CA LEU A 45 26.82 1.86 -20.13
C LEU A 45 27.30 2.46 -18.81
N MET A 46 27.71 1.64 -17.84
CA MET A 46 28.18 2.12 -16.55
C MET A 46 29.58 2.74 -16.67
N PRO A 47 29.84 3.90 -16.01
CA PRO A 47 31.17 4.48 -15.96
C PRO A 47 32.18 3.51 -15.34
N PRO A 48 33.44 3.49 -15.79
CA PRO A 48 34.49 2.63 -15.23
C PRO A 48 34.99 3.08 -13.84
N ASP A 49 34.52 4.21 -13.32
CA ASP A 49 34.90 4.71 -11.99
C ASP A 49 33.99 4.12 -10.90
N SER A 50 34.61 3.60 -9.83
CA SER A 50 33.98 2.78 -8.80
C SER A 50 32.96 3.52 -7.93
N ARG A 51 32.93 4.85 -8.01
CA ARG A 51 32.10 5.73 -7.18
C ARG A 51 30.66 5.92 -7.69
N SER A 52 30.37 5.46 -8.90
CA SER A 52 29.05 5.57 -9.56
C SER A 52 28.47 4.24 -10.03
N HIS A 53 29.01 3.11 -9.55
CA HIS A 53 28.52 1.79 -9.95
C HIS A 53 27.11 1.52 -9.40
N CYS A 54 26.27 0.93 -10.24
CA CYS A 54 25.03 0.31 -9.81
C CYS A 54 25.31 -1.17 -9.50
N ASP A 55 24.84 -1.68 -8.36
CA ASP A 55 24.88 -3.12 -8.10
C ASP A 55 23.82 -3.81 -8.99
N LEU A 56 24.25 -4.76 -9.82
CA LEU A 56 23.35 -5.56 -10.65
C LEU A 56 23.11 -6.92 -10.02
N ILE A 57 21.84 -7.26 -9.83
CA ILE A 57 21.40 -8.58 -9.40
C ILE A 57 20.59 -9.21 -10.52
N VAL A 58 20.98 -10.40 -10.98
CA VAL A 58 20.20 -11.17 -11.96
C VAL A 58 19.62 -12.40 -11.26
N GLU A 59 18.30 -12.56 -11.36
CA GLU A 59 17.60 -13.78 -10.92
C GLU A 59 17.30 -14.64 -12.14
N GLN A 60 18.09 -15.71 -12.32
CA GLN A 60 17.95 -16.66 -13.41
C GLN A 60 17.34 -17.98 -12.89
N HIS A 61 16.08 -17.91 -12.46
CA HIS A 61 15.27 -19.09 -12.19
C HIS A 61 14.46 -19.43 -13.45
N PRO A 62 14.79 -20.49 -14.21
CA PRO A 62 14.10 -20.78 -15.46
C PRO A 62 12.58 -20.91 -15.24
N PHE A 63 11.81 -20.08 -15.93
CA PHE A 63 10.37 -20.23 -15.97
C PHE A 63 10.04 -21.27 -17.04
N ALA A 64 9.36 -22.35 -16.65
CA ALA A 64 8.94 -23.40 -17.58
C ALA A 64 7.82 -22.85 -18.49
N GLU A 65 8.22 -22.20 -19.58
CA GLU A 65 7.35 -21.87 -20.69
C GLU A 65 7.02 -23.18 -21.43
N GLY A 66 5.76 -23.62 -21.40
CA GLY A 66 5.30 -24.73 -22.23
C GLY A 66 5.35 -24.38 -23.73
N ASP A 67 5.07 -25.36 -24.59
CA ASP A 67 5.19 -25.24 -26.05
C ASP A 67 4.39 -24.07 -26.66
N ASP A 68 3.32 -23.62 -25.98
CA ASP A 68 2.46 -22.52 -26.40
C ASP A 68 2.98 -21.12 -26.00
N ALA A 69 4.24 -20.98 -25.58
CA ALA A 69 4.78 -19.70 -25.12
C ALA A 69 4.55 -18.54 -26.10
N GLY A 70 3.96 -17.45 -25.62
CA GLY A 70 3.68 -16.25 -26.43
C GLY A 70 2.45 -16.34 -27.33
N HIS A 71 1.80 -17.51 -27.41
CA HIS A 71 0.53 -17.69 -28.11
C HIS A 71 -0.64 -17.14 -27.27
N ALA A 72 -1.70 -16.70 -27.96
CA ALA A 72 -2.93 -16.16 -27.39
C ALA A 72 -3.56 -17.05 -26.29
N GLY A 73 -3.54 -18.37 -26.49
CA GLY A 73 -4.16 -19.35 -25.59
C GLY A 73 -3.32 -19.79 -24.40
N SER A 74 -2.10 -19.28 -24.23
CA SER A 74 -1.20 -19.79 -23.19
C SER A 74 -1.59 -19.34 -21.78
N ASN A 75 -1.33 -20.17 -20.76
CA ASN A 75 -1.65 -19.83 -19.37
C ASN A 75 -0.63 -18.81 -18.82
N HIS A 76 -1.01 -17.54 -18.81
CA HIS A 76 -0.15 -16.46 -18.33
C HIS A 76 -0.20 -16.24 -16.81
N THR A 77 -1.07 -16.93 -16.06
CA THR A 77 -1.15 -16.80 -14.60
C THR A 77 0.14 -17.23 -13.93
N ALA A 78 0.72 -18.37 -14.34
CA ALA A 78 1.99 -18.84 -13.82
C ALA A 78 3.13 -17.82 -14.04
N ARG A 79 3.11 -17.12 -15.19
CA ARG A 79 4.07 -16.04 -15.50
C ARG A 79 3.89 -14.86 -14.56
N LYS A 80 2.65 -14.41 -14.33
CA LYS A 80 2.35 -13.31 -13.40
C LYS A 80 2.87 -13.61 -12.00
N LEU A 81 2.56 -14.81 -11.48
CA LEU A 81 3.00 -15.25 -10.16
C LEU A 81 4.52 -15.38 -10.08
N TYR A 82 5.16 -15.98 -11.08
CA TYR A 82 6.62 -16.05 -11.16
C TYR A 82 7.30 -14.67 -11.10
N VAL A 83 6.80 -13.70 -11.87
CA VAL A 83 7.34 -12.33 -11.87
C VAL A 83 7.15 -11.69 -10.51
N PHE A 84 5.95 -11.79 -9.93
CA PHE A 84 5.65 -11.26 -8.61
C PHE A 84 6.60 -11.83 -7.54
N ASP A 85 6.77 -13.15 -7.47
CA ASP A 85 7.63 -13.81 -6.49
C ASP A 85 9.11 -13.43 -6.66
N THR A 86 9.57 -13.30 -7.91
CA THR A 86 10.93 -12.84 -8.22
C THR A 86 11.14 -11.41 -7.72
N ILE A 87 10.18 -10.52 -7.93
CA ILE A 87 10.22 -9.13 -7.43
C ILE A 87 10.22 -9.10 -5.89
N LYS A 88 9.41 -9.92 -5.22
CA LYS A 88 9.45 -10.07 -3.76
C LYS A 88 10.78 -10.64 -3.26
N GLY A 89 11.45 -11.47 -4.04
CA GLY A 89 12.83 -11.90 -3.82
C GLY A 89 13.80 -10.71 -3.82
N PHE A 90 13.70 -9.85 -4.83
CA PHE A 90 14.49 -8.62 -4.95
C PHE A 90 14.26 -7.64 -3.78
N GLU A 91 13.01 -7.44 -3.36
CA GLU A 91 12.66 -6.61 -2.19
C GLU A 91 13.44 -7.03 -0.94
N ARG A 92 13.49 -8.33 -0.65
CA ARG A 92 14.22 -8.89 0.51
C ARG A 92 15.73 -8.72 0.42
N ARG A 93 16.28 -8.53 -0.78
CA ARG A 93 17.71 -8.36 -1.06
C ARG A 93 18.13 -6.89 -1.16
N GLY A 94 17.20 -5.96 -0.93
CA GLY A 94 17.46 -4.52 -0.98
C GLY A 94 17.73 -4.00 -2.39
N VAL A 95 17.15 -4.64 -3.42
CA VAL A 95 17.06 -4.03 -4.76
C VAL A 95 16.18 -2.78 -4.67
N GLU A 96 16.51 -1.75 -5.44
CA GLU A 96 15.78 -0.48 -5.45
C GLU A 96 14.93 -0.31 -6.70
N THR A 97 15.27 -1.00 -7.79
CA THR A 97 14.54 -0.91 -9.06
C THR A 97 14.64 -2.22 -9.83
N VAL A 98 13.54 -2.65 -10.44
CA VAL A 98 13.46 -3.90 -11.21
C VAL A 98 13.42 -3.62 -12.71
N LEU A 99 14.19 -4.42 -13.44
CA LEU A 99 14.17 -4.55 -14.88
C LEU A 99 13.49 -5.87 -15.26
N LEU A 100 12.49 -5.77 -16.11
CA LEU A 100 11.64 -6.87 -16.55
C LEU A 100 11.77 -7.01 -18.07
N PRO A 101 12.81 -7.68 -18.59
CA PRO A 101 13.09 -7.78 -20.04
C PRO A 101 12.10 -8.72 -20.78
N CYS A 102 10.80 -8.46 -20.65
CA CYS A 102 9.73 -9.23 -21.26
C CYS A 102 8.53 -8.34 -21.57
N PHE A 103 8.20 -8.21 -22.86
CA PHE A 103 7.05 -7.44 -23.33
C PHE A 103 5.72 -8.05 -22.88
N ILE A 104 5.61 -9.38 -22.87
CA ILE A 104 4.42 -10.07 -22.35
C ILE A 104 4.15 -9.66 -20.90
N SER A 105 5.20 -9.50 -20.08
CA SER A 105 5.00 -9.09 -18.68
C SER A 105 4.57 -7.63 -18.52
N HIS A 106 4.81 -6.79 -19.53
CA HIS A 106 4.31 -5.43 -19.57
C HIS A 106 2.82 -5.34 -19.91
N THR A 107 2.17 -6.43 -20.34
CA THR A 107 0.72 -6.42 -20.57
C THR A 107 -0.09 -6.31 -19.27
N PHE A 108 0.49 -6.76 -18.15
CA PHE A 108 -0.09 -6.78 -16.80
C PHE A 108 0.72 -5.99 -15.77
N LEU A 109 1.55 -5.04 -16.22
CA LEU A 109 2.43 -4.26 -15.33
C LEU A 109 1.66 -3.48 -14.26
N ASP A 110 0.48 -2.98 -14.58
CA ASP A 110 -0.37 -2.24 -13.63
C ASP A 110 -0.89 -3.14 -12.50
N GLU A 111 -1.18 -4.41 -12.80
CA GLU A 111 -1.55 -5.41 -11.78
C GLU A 111 -0.39 -5.65 -10.80
N LEU A 112 0.85 -5.73 -11.31
CA LEU A 112 2.04 -5.87 -10.47
C LEU A 112 2.27 -4.62 -9.62
N ARG A 113 2.25 -3.43 -10.24
CA ARG A 113 2.47 -2.13 -9.57
C ARG A 113 1.50 -1.87 -8.42
N ALA A 114 0.29 -2.45 -8.46
CA ALA A 114 -0.69 -2.35 -7.38
C ALA A 114 -0.31 -3.13 -6.10
N GLU A 115 0.61 -4.11 -6.20
CA GLU A 115 0.93 -5.05 -5.13
C GLU A 115 2.43 -5.11 -4.73
N ILE A 116 3.31 -4.40 -5.43
CA ILE A 116 4.76 -4.34 -5.14
C ILE A 116 5.21 -2.94 -4.71
N LYS A 117 6.29 -2.86 -3.92
CA LYS A 117 6.92 -1.58 -3.54
C LYS A 117 7.97 -1.15 -4.57
N LEU A 118 8.67 -2.10 -5.18
CA LEU A 118 9.77 -1.77 -6.09
C LEU A 118 9.26 -1.15 -7.39
N PRO A 119 9.82 -0.02 -7.83
CA PRO A 119 9.58 0.48 -9.17
C PRO A 119 10.07 -0.55 -10.20
N VAL A 120 9.22 -0.82 -11.18
CA VAL A 120 9.58 -1.61 -12.36
C VAL A 120 9.75 -0.63 -13.52
N VAL A 121 10.93 -0.64 -14.15
CA VAL A 121 11.23 0.22 -15.29
C VAL A 121 10.39 -0.21 -16.49
N ASP A 122 9.69 0.74 -17.07
CA ASP A 122 8.76 0.53 -18.16
C ASP A 122 9.48 0.48 -19.52
N ILE A 123 9.63 -0.70 -20.10
CA ILE A 123 10.28 -0.86 -21.40
C ILE A 123 9.50 -0.17 -22.52
N MET A 124 8.17 -0.12 -22.42
CA MET A 124 7.31 0.49 -23.42
C MET A 124 7.41 2.01 -23.36
N GLY A 125 7.45 2.57 -22.15
CA GLY A 125 7.77 3.98 -21.92
C GLY A 125 9.15 4.37 -22.48
N ALA A 126 10.16 3.54 -22.24
CA ALA A 126 11.53 3.74 -22.74
C ALA A 126 11.57 3.76 -24.28
N LEU A 127 10.92 2.78 -24.93
CA LEU A 127 10.85 2.70 -26.39
C LEU A 127 10.12 3.90 -26.99
N ARG A 128 9.00 4.31 -26.39
CA ARG A 128 8.25 5.47 -26.87
C ARG A 128 9.08 6.75 -26.79
N GLY A 129 9.76 6.99 -25.66
CA GLY A 129 10.68 8.12 -25.50
C GLY A 129 11.77 8.11 -26.58
N HIS A 130 12.41 6.95 -26.77
CA HIS A 130 13.44 6.80 -27.78
C HIS A 130 12.96 7.11 -29.21
N VAL A 131 11.81 6.60 -29.62
CA VAL A 131 11.22 6.87 -30.94
C VAL A 131 10.94 8.36 -31.12
N ARG A 132 10.34 9.01 -30.12
CA ARG A 132 10.03 10.45 -30.17
C ARG A 132 11.26 11.32 -30.32
N GLU A 133 12.32 10.98 -29.59
CA GLU A 133 13.56 11.75 -29.55
C GLU A 133 14.45 11.51 -30.78
N ASN A 134 14.59 10.26 -31.20
CA ASN A 134 15.58 9.86 -32.22
C ASN A 134 14.95 9.68 -33.61
N HIS A 135 13.64 9.52 -33.70
CA HIS A 135 12.90 9.30 -34.94
C HIS A 135 11.66 10.20 -35.06
N PRO A 136 11.77 11.54 -34.85
CA PRO A 136 10.62 12.45 -34.73
C PRO A 136 9.76 12.58 -36.00
N ARG A 137 10.28 12.14 -37.15
CA ARG A 137 9.58 12.17 -38.44
C ARG A 137 8.79 10.91 -38.74
N VAL A 138 9.06 9.81 -38.05
CA VAL A 138 8.37 8.54 -38.27
C VAL A 138 6.91 8.68 -37.85
N ARG A 139 6.01 8.18 -38.69
CA ARG A 139 4.56 8.15 -38.44
C ARG A 139 3.99 6.75 -38.56
N LYS A 140 4.65 5.83 -39.26
CA LYS A 140 4.21 4.43 -39.42
C LYS A 140 5.23 3.45 -38.85
N LEU A 141 4.88 2.78 -37.78
CA LEU A 141 5.72 1.84 -37.05
C LEU A 141 5.31 0.40 -37.39
N GLY A 142 6.29 -0.41 -37.77
CA GLY A 142 6.13 -1.85 -37.90
C GLY A 142 6.45 -2.55 -36.59
N VAL A 143 5.57 -3.41 -36.09
CA VAL A 143 5.73 -4.05 -34.77
C VAL A 143 5.90 -5.55 -34.94
N LEU A 144 7.04 -6.08 -34.46
CA LEU A 144 7.29 -7.52 -34.39
C LEU A 144 7.04 -8.00 -32.96
N THR A 145 5.87 -8.57 -32.68
CA THR A 145 5.50 -8.98 -31.32
C THR A 145 4.79 -10.33 -31.30
N SER A 146 4.72 -10.96 -30.12
CA SER A 146 3.98 -12.22 -29.96
C SER A 146 2.48 -12.04 -30.16
N ASP A 147 1.80 -13.13 -30.53
CA ASP A 147 0.35 -13.14 -30.70
C ASP A 147 -0.36 -12.64 -29.44
N TYR A 148 0.09 -13.05 -28.26
CA TYR A 148 -0.48 -12.62 -27.00
C TYR A 148 -0.31 -11.11 -26.75
N ALA A 149 0.89 -10.55 -26.96
CA ALA A 149 1.12 -9.13 -26.73
C ALA A 149 0.35 -8.25 -27.73
N ARG A 150 0.19 -8.74 -28.98
CA ARG A 150 -0.67 -8.12 -30.00
C ARG A 150 -2.15 -8.16 -29.60
N GLU A 151 -2.66 -9.30 -29.16
CA GLU A 151 -4.06 -9.44 -28.72
C GLU A 151 -4.37 -8.56 -27.50
N LYS A 152 -3.43 -8.44 -26.55
CA LYS A 152 -3.56 -7.55 -25.38
C LYS A 152 -3.32 -6.07 -25.70
N GLY A 153 -3.20 -5.70 -26.97
CA GLY A 153 -3.05 -4.32 -27.42
C GLY A 153 -1.89 -3.59 -26.74
N LEU A 154 -0.76 -4.28 -26.48
CA LEU A 154 0.34 -3.71 -25.71
C LEU A 154 0.90 -2.46 -26.39
N PHE A 155 1.21 -2.55 -27.69
CA PHE A 155 1.80 -1.44 -28.43
C PHE A 155 0.80 -0.33 -28.69
N GLU A 156 -0.47 -0.66 -28.89
CA GLU A 156 -1.56 0.29 -29.05
C GLU A 156 -1.67 1.19 -27.82
N ARG A 157 -1.63 0.64 -26.60
CA ARG A 157 -1.72 1.44 -25.37
C ARG A 157 -0.65 2.54 -25.25
N TYR A 158 0.54 2.32 -25.80
CA TYR A 158 1.67 3.25 -25.65
C TYR A 158 1.91 4.12 -26.88
N PHE A 159 1.61 3.62 -28.08
CA PHE A 159 1.91 4.30 -29.34
C PHE A 159 0.66 4.75 -30.10
N ALA A 160 -0.50 4.16 -29.82
CA ALA A 160 -1.75 4.50 -30.51
C ALA A 160 -2.61 5.47 -29.68
N ALA A 161 -2.50 6.74 -30.03
CA ALA A 161 -3.55 7.76 -29.99
C ALA A 161 -2.95 9.02 -30.63
N THR A 162 -3.35 9.31 -31.87
CA THR A 162 -2.98 10.50 -32.68
C THR A 162 -1.53 10.65 -33.19
N GLU A 163 -0.54 9.89 -32.69
CA GLU A 163 0.89 10.10 -33.01
C GLU A 163 1.47 9.11 -34.06
N TYR A 164 1.14 7.82 -33.98
CA TYR A 164 1.68 6.77 -34.87
C TYR A 164 0.61 5.82 -35.41
N ALA A 165 0.78 5.36 -36.65
CA ALA A 165 0.07 4.24 -37.25
C ALA A 165 0.88 2.95 -37.04
N LEU A 166 0.27 1.93 -36.46
CA LEU A 166 0.92 0.64 -36.22
C LEU A 166 0.56 -0.36 -37.32
N VAL A 167 1.55 -1.07 -37.84
CA VAL A 167 1.38 -2.24 -38.72
C VAL A 167 2.11 -3.44 -38.14
N TYR A 168 1.60 -4.62 -38.47
CA TYR A 168 2.06 -5.91 -37.93
C TYR A 168 2.25 -6.89 -39.08
N PRO A 169 3.05 -7.96 -38.91
CA PRO A 169 3.15 -8.98 -39.92
C PRO A 169 1.78 -9.55 -40.30
N GLY A 170 1.62 -9.88 -41.58
CA GLY A 170 0.48 -10.64 -42.07
C GLY A 170 0.33 -11.95 -41.29
N LYS A 171 -0.90 -12.48 -41.19
CA LYS A 171 -1.18 -13.66 -40.33
C LYS A 171 -0.31 -14.88 -40.68
N GLU A 172 -0.01 -15.07 -41.96
CA GLU A 172 0.85 -16.16 -42.42
C GLU A 172 2.32 -15.91 -42.04
N VAL A 173 2.85 -14.71 -42.29
CA VAL A 173 4.22 -14.33 -41.89
C VAL A 173 4.40 -14.40 -40.38
N GLN A 174 3.40 -13.95 -39.61
CA GLN A 174 3.37 -14.08 -38.15
C GLN A 174 3.54 -15.55 -37.72
N ARG A 175 2.77 -16.46 -38.33
CA ARG A 175 2.70 -17.88 -37.95
C ARG A 175 3.91 -18.69 -38.44
N GLU A 176 4.35 -18.48 -39.67
CA GLU A 176 5.36 -19.32 -40.34
C GLU A 176 6.78 -18.75 -40.19
N CYS A 177 6.91 -17.45 -39.94
CA CYS A 177 8.21 -16.78 -39.86
C CYS A 177 8.47 -16.25 -38.43
N LEU A 178 7.72 -15.24 -37.99
CA LEU A 178 8.06 -14.52 -36.75
C LEU A 178 8.04 -15.41 -35.51
N MET A 179 6.94 -16.13 -35.27
CA MET A 179 6.80 -16.96 -34.08
C MET A 179 7.83 -18.12 -34.05
N PRO A 180 8.06 -18.89 -35.15
CA PRO A 180 9.12 -19.90 -35.21
C PRO A 180 10.53 -19.32 -35.05
N ALA A 181 10.79 -18.12 -35.59
CA ALA A 181 12.11 -17.49 -35.45
C ALA A 181 12.48 -17.20 -33.99
N ILE A 182 11.49 -16.93 -33.13
CA ILE A 182 11.70 -16.67 -31.71
C ILE A 182 11.61 -17.95 -30.88
N TYR A 183 10.47 -18.65 -30.97
CA TYR A 183 10.11 -19.76 -30.07
C TYR A 183 10.36 -21.16 -30.67
N GLY A 184 10.67 -21.25 -31.96
CA GLY A 184 10.90 -22.53 -32.63
C GLY A 184 12.12 -23.28 -32.08
N ARG A 185 12.23 -24.56 -32.44
CA ARG A 185 13.35 -25.43 -32.01
C ARG A 185 14.73 -24.91 -32.44
N GLU A 186 14.78 -24.26 -33.61
CA GLU A 186 15.94 -23.56 -34.14
C GLU A 186 15.81 -22.02 -34.02
N GLY A 187 14.96 -21.57 -33.11
CA GLY A 187 14.69 -20.17 -32.86
C GLY A 187 15.73 -19.51 -31.95
N ILE A 188 15.63 -18.19 -31.82
CA ILE A 188 16.57 -17.38 -31.04
C ILE A 188 16.53 -17.73 -29.56
N LYS A 189 15.37 -18.06 -28.98
CA LYS A 189 15.28 -18.50 -27.57
C LYS A 189 16.06 -19.78 -27.30
N ALA A 190 16.21 -20.64 -28.31
CA ALA A 190 16.99 -21.88 -28.25
C ALA A 190 18.50 -21.66 -28.50
N GLY A 191 18.95 -20.41 -28.71
CA GLY A 191 20.37 -20.06 -28.86
C GLY A 191 20.89 -20.03 -30.29
N TYR A 192 20.01 -20.12 -31.29
CA TYR A 192 20.40 -20.04 -32.71
C TYR A 192 20.50 -18.57 -33.15
N LEU A 193 21.66 -17.95 -32.89
CA LEU A 193 21.94 -16.52 -33.07
C LEU A 193 22.73 -16.15 -34.34
N HIS A 194 23.13 -17.14 -35.12
CA HIS A 194 23.97 -16.96 -36.31
C HIS A 194 23.16 -17.07 -37.61
N LEU A 195 23.77 -16.74 -38.75
CA LEU A 195 23.17 -16.88 -40.08
C LEU A 195 22.54 -18.28 -40.23
N GLY A 196 21.22 -18.32 -40.32
CA GLY A 196 20.43 -19.55 -40.26
C GLY A 196 18.93 -19.25 -40.44
N GLN A 197 18.10 -20.27 -40.25
CA GLN A 197 16.65 -20.20 -40.53
C GLN A 197 15.96 -19.09 -39.72
N SER A 198 16.25 -18.96 -38.42
CA SER A 198 15.64 -17.95 -37.56
C SER A 198 15.90 -16.51 -38.01
N LEU A 199 17.14 -16.20 -38.43
CA LEU A 199 17.50 -14.88 -38.93
C LEU A 199 16.81 -14.57 -40.26
N GLN A 200 16.72 -15.55 -41.16
CA GLN A 200 16.01 -15.42 -42.43
C GLN A 200 14.51 -15.18 -42.22
N GLN A 201 13.87 -15.93 -41.32
CA GLN A 201 12.47 -15.75 -40.94
C GLN A 201 12.21 -14.37 -40.31
N LEU A 202 13.13 -13.86 -39.47
CA LEU A 202 13.02 -12.49 -38.96
C LEU A 202 13.16 -11.46 -40.06
N TYR A 203 14.10 -11.66 -41.00
CA TYR A 203 14.27 -10.76 -42.13
C TYR A 203 13.01 -10.71 -43.00
N GLU A 204 12.40 -11.86 -43.30
CA GLU A 204 11.12 -11.95 -44.01
C GLU A 204 9.99 -11.25 -43.26
N SER A 205 9.93 -11.40 -41.94
CA SER A 205 8.96 -10.69 -41.09
C SER A 205 9.17 -9.17 -41.11
N CYS A 206 10.42 -8.72 -41.14
CA CYS A 206 10.74 -7.30 -41.30
C CYS A 206 10.37 -6.78 -42.69
N ARG A 207 10.65 -7.56 -43.74
CA ARG A 207 10.31 -7.22 -45.13
C ARG A 207 8.82 -7.05 -45.32
N ASP A 208 8.01 -7.96 -44.77
CA ASP A 208 6.55 -7.85 -44.80
C ASP A 208 6.06 -6.52 -44.18
N LEU A 209 6.65 -6.10 -43.06
CA LEU A 209 6.33 -4.79 -42.46
C LEU A 209 6.74 -3.60 -43.34
N LEU A 210 7.91 -3.67 -43.96
CA LEU A 210 8.39 -2.61 -44.87
C LEU A 210 7.56 -2.52 -46.15
N ASP A 211 7.14 -3.67 -46.68
CA ASP A 211 6.25 -3.75 -47.86
C ASP A 211 4.85 -3.21 -47.52
N GLN A 212 4.43 -3.34 -46.25
CA GLN A 212 3.24 -2.66 -45.71
C GLN A 212 3.47 -1.16 -45.42
N GLY A 213 4.68 -0.62 -45.64
CA GLY A 213 5.01 0.80 -45.50
C GLY A 213 5.47 1.24 -44.11
N ALA A 214 5.95 0.32 -43.26
CA ALA A 214 6.61 0.70 -42.01
C ALA A 214 7.89 1.52 -42.29
N GLU A 215 8.09 2.60 -41.55
CA GLU A 215 9.29 3.46 -41.65
C GLU A 215 10.36 3.07 -40.63
N LEU A 216 9.94 2.47 -39.51
CA LEU A 216 10.80 1.98 -38.43
C LEU A 216 10.17 0.74 -37.82
N ILE A 217 10.99 -0.26 -37.50
CA ILE A 217 10.57 -1.52 -36.92
C ILE A 217 10.87 -1.52 -35.41
N LEU A 218 9.85 -1.79 -34.62
CA LEU A 218 9.90 -1.95 -33.17
C LEU A 218 9.77 -3.44 -32.79
N PRO A 219 10.84 -4.04 -32.25
CA PRO A 219 10.75 -5.39 -31.70
C PRO A 219 10.03 -5.41 -30.35
N GLY A 220 8.98 -6.21 -30.26
CA GLY A 220 8.30 -6.68 -29.05
C GLY A 220 8.81 -8.02 -28.52
N PHE A 221 10.04 -8.36 -28.89
CA PHE A 221 10.82 -9.47 -28.35
C PHE A 221 12.18 -8.94 -27.91
N THR A 222 12.55 -9.15 -26.65
CA THR A 222 13.87 -8.74 -26.16
C THR A 222 14.97 -9.61 -26.76
N GLU A 223 14.62 -10.83 -27.19
CA GLU A 223 15.46 -11.78 -27.90
C GLU A 223 16.02 -11.24 -29.23
N ILE A 224 15.25 -10.43 -29.97
CA ILE A 224 15.71 -9.85 -31.25
C ILE A 224 16.95 -8.99 -31.06
N SER A 225 17.14 -8.43 -29.86
CA SER A 225 18.33 -7.66 -29.49
C SER A 225 19.65 -8.44 -29.63
N LEU A 226 19.60 -9.79 -29.54
CA LEU A 226 20.77 -10.67 -29.67
C LEU A 226 21.28 -10.75 -31.12
N VAL A 227 20.42 -10.49 -32.10
CA VAL A 227 20.72 -10.57 -33.55
C VAL A 227 20.54 -9.23 -34.26
N ILE A 228 20.41 -8.14 -33.48
CA ILE A 228 20.04 -6.83 -34.00
C ILE A 228 21.12 -6.23 -34.92
N GLN A 229 22.39 -6.55 -34.68
CA GLN A 229 23.49 -6.06 -35.50
C GLN A 229 23.40 -6.64 -36.90
N GLN A 230 23.15 -7.94 -37.02
CA GLN A 230 22.99 -8.65 -38.28
C GLN A 230 21.79 -8.09 -39.07
N LEU A 231 20.65 -7.87 -38.40
CA LEU A 231 19.47 -7.27 -39.04
C LEU A 231 19.75 -5.84 -39.56
N ARG A 232 20.55 -5.04 -38.84
CA ARG A 232 20.97 -3.70 -39.28
C ARG A 232 21.98 -3.75 -40.44
N GLU A 233 22.91 -4.69 -40.42
CA GLU A 233 23.84 -4.93 -41.53
C GLU A 233 23.11 -5.35 -42.81
N MET A 234 21.96 -6.01 -42.68
CA MET A 234 21.01 -6.29 -43.77
C MET A 234 20.16 -5.08 -44.20
N GLY A 235 20.41 -3.89 -43.64
CA GLY A 235 19.76 -2.64 -44.02
C GLY A 235 18.38 -2.39 -43.40
N LEU A 236 17.98 -3.14 -42.37
CA LEU A 236 16.66 -2.97 -41.75
C LEU A 236 16.63 -1.78 -40.78
N PRO A 237 15.62 -0.89 -40.85
CA PRO A 237 15.45 0.21 -39.91
C PRO A 237 14.84 -0.28 -38.60
N ILE A 238 15.64 -0.94 -37.76
CA ILE A 238 15.16 -1.65 -36.56
C ILE A 238 15.79 -1.13 -35.26
N VAL A 239 14.94 -0.92 -34.25
CA VAL A 239 15.34 -0.48 -32.91
C VAL A 239 15.85 -1.66 -32.09
N ASP A 240 16.89 -1.43 -31.27
CA ASP A 240 17.38 -2.41 -30.29
C ASP A 240 16.66 -2.19 -28.95
N PRO A 241 15.67 -3.02 -28.58
CA PRO A 241 14.87 -2.74 -27.39
C PRO A 241 15.66 -2.89 -26.10
N ASN A 242 16.58 -3.85 -25.98
CA ASN A 242 17.41 -3.98 -24.78
C ASN A 242 18.41 -2.83 -24.64
N GLN A 243 18.94 -2.29 -25.74
CA GLN A 243 19.85 -1.14 -25.69
C GLN A 243 19.12 0.14 -25.27
N VAL A 244 17.90 0.35 -25.77
CA VAL A 244 17.03 1.45 -25.33
C VAL A 244 16.67 1.28 -23.87
N TYR A 245 16.28 0.06 -23.47
CA TYR A 245 15.89 -0.24 -22.10
C TYR A 245 17.03 -0.05 -21.11
N ALA A 246 18.25 -0.50 -21.46
CA ALA A 246 19.44 -0.34 -20.64
C ALA A 246 19.79 1.14 -20.42
N ARG A 247 19.76 1.97 -21.47
CA ARG A 247 19.99 3.43 -21.36
C ARG A 247 18.97 4.06 -20.44
N HIS A 248 17.70 3.77 -20.69
CA HIS A 248 16.62 4.30 -19.88
C HIS A 248 16.74 3.87 -18.41
N ALA A 249 17.14 2.64 -18.12
CA ALA A 249 17.32 2.14 -16.75
C ALA A 249 18.48 2.82 -15.99
N VAL A 250 19.56 3.17 -16.69
CA VAL A 250 20.69 3.93 -16.12
C VAL A 250 20.25 5.36 -15.81
N ASP A 251 19.56 6.01 -16.74
CA ASP A 251 19.14 7.41 -16.63
C ASP A 251 17.93 7.60 -15.68
N ALA A 252 17.03 6.62 -15.61
CA ALA A 252 15.81 6.71 -14.83
C ALA A 252 16.06 6.39 -13.35
N GLY A 253 15.99 7.39 -12.48
CA GLY A 253 15.47 7.21 -11.12
C GLY A 253 13.96 7.03 -11.21
N GLY A 254 13.51 5.83 -11.62
CA GLY A 254 12.10 5.60 -11.96
C GLY A 254 11.16 6.01 -10.83
N PRO A 255 10.00 6.64 -11.13
CA PRO A 255 9.03 6.94 -10.10
C PRO A 255 8.57 5.63 -9.45
N ALA A 256 8.54 5.59 -8.12
CA ALA A 256 7.87 4.52 -7.39
C ALA A 256 6.43 4.42 -7.93
N GLY A 257 6.03 3.22 -8.37
CA GLY A 257 4.66 3.00 -8.82
C GLY A 257 3.67 3.45 -7.74
N ALA A 258 2.56 4.06 -8.14
CA ALA A 258 1.53 4.52 -7.21
C ALA A 258 0.84 3.29 -6.58
N ARG A 259 1.41 2.76 -5.50
CA ARG A 259 0.83 1.67 -4.74
C ARG A 259 -0.45 2.13 -4.03
N SER A 260 -1.37 1.19 -3.82
CA SER A 260 -2.58 1.47 -3.06
C SER A 260 -2.25 1.77 -1.59
N PHE A 261 -2.90 2.79 -1.04
CA PHE A 261 -2.82 3.12 0.37
C PHE A 261 -3.28 1.96 1.26
N LYS A 262 -2.51 1.68 2.32
CA LYS A 262 -2.76 0.59 3.27
C LYS A 262 -2.65 1.05 4.72
N VAL A 263 -3.66 0.77 5.52
CA VAL A 263 -3.67 1.03 6.97
C VAL A 263 -3.21 -0.23 7.71
N GLY A 264 -2.18 -0.09 8.55
CA GLY A 264 -1.79 -1.12 9.53
C GLY A 264 -2.53 -0.93 10.85
N ILE A 265 -3.12 -1.99 11.40
CA ILE A 265 -3.89 -1.94 12.65
C ILE A 265 -3.21 -2.79 13.72
N VAL A 266 -2.77 -2.14 14.81
CA VAL A 266 -2.29 -2.81 16.03
C VAL A 266 -3.52 -3.30 16.80
N GLY A 267 -3.93 -4.54 16.53
CA GLY A 267 -5.11 -5.14 17.12
C GLY A 267 -4.82 -5.95 18.39
N GLY A 268 -5.88 -6.52 18.96
CA GLY A 268 -5.80 -7.45 20.09
C GLY A 268 -5.83 -6.78 21.46
N VAL A 269 -5.98 -5.46 21.51
CA VAL A 269 -5.86 -4.66 22.74
C VAL A 269 -7.12 -3.84 23.11
N GLY A 270 -8.35 -4.31 22.92
CA GLY A 270 -8.78 -5.72 22.80
C GLY A 270 -9.25 -6.18 21.40
N PRO A 271 -9.56 -7.49 21.22
CA PRO A 271 -10.01 -8.04 19.94
C PRO A 271 -11.33 -7.45 19.44
N ALA A 272 -12.34 -7.29 20.31
CA ALA A 272 -13.63 -6.73 19.93
C ALA A 272 -13.51 -5.28 19.41
N ALA A 273 -12.74 -4.45 20.11
CA ALA A 273 -12.42 -3.09 19.68
C ALA A 273 -11.66 -3.05 18.34
N THR A 274 -10.84 -4.07 18.05
CA THR A 274 -10.14 -4.17 16.76
C THR A 274 -11.13 -4.39 15.61
N VAL A 275 -12.07 -5.32 15.77
CA VAL A 275 -13.10 -5.62 14.76
C VAL A 275 -14.03 -4.43 14.56
N ASP A 276 -14.45 -3.80 15.66
CA ASP A 276 -15.25 -2.58 15.63
C ASP A 276 -14.53 -1.45 14.87
N PHE A 277 -13.25 -1.22 15.13
CA PHE A 277 -12.45 -0.23 14.39
C PHE A 277 -12.36 -0.53 12.89
N MET A 278 -12.20 -1.80 12.49
CA MET A 278 -12.23 -2.19 11.07
C MET A 278 -13.57 -1.84 10.42
N ASN A 279 -14.67 -2.16 11.09
CA ASN A 279 -16.02 -1.82 10.62
C ASN A 279 -16.22 -0.30 10.50
N LYS A 280 -15.65 0.49 11.42
CA LYS A 280 -15.68 1.96 11.36
C LYS A 280 -14.87 2.50 10.18
N ILE A 281 -13.70 1.95 9.86
CA ILE A 281 -12.97 2.32 8.63
C ILE A 281 -13.84 2.04 7.39
N ILE A 282 -14.46 0.87 7.32
CA ILE A 282 -15.32 0.47 6.19
C ILE A 282 -16.47 1.47 6.02
N ARG A 283 -17.20 1.78 7.10
CA ARG A 283 -18.33 2.72 7.08
C ARG A 283 -17.94 4.14 6.69
N ASN A 284 -16.75 4.58 7.09
CA ASN A 284 -16.24 5.92 6.78
C ASN A 284 -15.50 5.99 5.44
N THR A 285 -15.35 4.88 4.72
CA THR A 285 -14.73 4.87 3.39
C THR A 285 -15.79 5.09 2.32
N ARG A 286 -15.63 6.13 1.49
CA ARG A 286 -16.47 6.31 0.30
C ARG A 286 -16.14 5.25 -0.76
N ALA A 287 -17.02 4.26 -0.89
CA ALA A 287 -16.89 3.19 -1.85
C ALA A 287 -18.25 2.78 -2.41
N SER A 288 -18.29 2.54 -3.72
CA SER A 288 -19.44 1.97 -4.43
C SER A 288 -19.26 0.49 -4.76
N ARG A 289 -18.05 -0.02 -4.58
CA ARG A 289 -17.63 -1.41 -4.82
C ARG A 289 -16.41 -1.76 -3.98
N ASP A 290 -16.15 -3.05 -3.81
CA ASP A 290 -15.08 -3.58 -2.96
C ASP A 290 -13.69 -2.97 -3.23
N GLN A 291 -13.32 -2.77 -4.50
CA GLN A 291 -11.99 -2.27 -4.88
C GLN A 291 -11.75 -0.80 -4.49
N GLU A 292 -12.82 -0.09 -4.11
CA GLU A 292 -12.78 1.26 -3.56
C GLU A 292 -12.66 1.26 -2.03
N HIS A 293 -12.62 0.11 -1.34
CA HIS A 293 -12.30 0.11 0.08
C HIS A 293 -10.80 0.24 0.35
N ILE A 294 -10.44 0.76 1.52
CA ILE A 294 -9.04 0.94 1.94
C ILE A 294 -8.43 -0.43 2.25
N LYS A 295 -7.22 -0.70 1.74
CA LYS A 295 -6.48 -1.91 2.10
C LYS A 295 -6.15 -1.85 3.60
N MET A 296 -6.44 -2.91 4.34
CA MET A 296 -6.12 -3.01 5.78
C MET A 296 -5.26 -4.24 6.02
N VAL A 297 -4.25 -4.11 6.87
CA VAL A 297 -3.51 -5.24 7.46
C VAL A 297 -3.62 -5.15 8.97
N VAL A 298 -3.99 -6.27 9.60
CA VAL A 298 -4.28 -6.32 11.03
C VAL A 298 -3.39 -7.36 11.69
N GLU A 299 -2.60 -6.92 12.66
CA GLU A 299 -1.91 -7.81 13.59
C GLU A 299 -2.74 -7.82 14.87
N ASN A 300 -3.70 -8.75 14.94
CA ASN A 300 -4.52 -8.96 16.12
C ASN A 300 -3.72 -9.78 17.15
N ASN A 301 -3.06 -9.11 18.10
CA ASN A 301 -2.17 -9.74 19.07
C ASN A 301 -2.68 -9.56 20.52
N PRO A 302 -3.57 -10.45 21.01
CA PRO A 302 -4.08 -10.41 22.38
C PRO A 302 -3.02 -10.74 23.44
N GLN A 303 -1.86 -11.26 23.04
CA GLN A 303 -0.75 -11.56 23.96
C GLN A 303 0.08 -10.31 24.32
N ILE A 304 -0.24 -9.12 23.78
CA ILE A 304 0.32 -7.87 24.27
C ILE A 304 -0.05 -7.70 25.75
N PRO A 305 0.93 -7.57 26.67
CA PRO A 305 0.69 -7.37 28.08
C PRO A 305 -0.37 -6.30 28.38
N ASP A 306 -1.08 -6.45 29.50
CA ASP A 306 -2.09 -5.48 29.89
C ASP A 306 -1.44 -4.11 30.19
N ARG A 307 -1.89 -3.10 29.45
CA ARG A 307 -1.33 -1.74 29.53
C ARG A 307 -1.61 -1.11 30.89
N THR A 308 -2.81 -1.34 31.44
CA THR A 308 -3.19 -0.81 32.75
C THR A 308 -2.33 -1.45 33.84
N GLY A 309 -2.21 -2.77 33.84
CA GLY A 309 -1.40 -3.53 34.80
C GLY A 309 0.07 -3.09 34.82
N ASN A 310 0.63 -2.67 33.69
CA ASN A 310 1.97 -2.08 33.64
C ASN A 310 2.03 -0.62 34.11
N LEU A 311 1.10 0.24 33.65
CA LEU A 311 1.14 1.68 33.94
C LEU A 311 0.89 2.01 35.41
N ILE A 312 0.06 1.21 36.10
CA ILE A 312 -0.39 1.49 37.47
C ILE A 312 -0.10 0.36 38.46
N GLY A 313 0.58 -0.70 38.00
CA GLY A 313 0.89 -1.87 38.81
C GLY A 313 2.30 -2.39 38.55
N SER A 314 2.51 -3.68 38.82
CA SER A 314 3.77 -4.39 38.57
C SER A 314 3.72 -5.30 37.35
N GLY A 315 2.75 -5.07 36.46
CA GLY A 315 2.54 -5.87 35.25
C GLY A 315 3.68 -5.72 34.22
N PRO A 316 3.86 -6.70 33.32
CA PRO A 316 4.93 -6.68 32.33
C PRO A 316 4.78 -5.54 31.33
N ASP A 317 5.91 -4.96 30.90
CA ASP A 317 5.94 -3.84 29.96
C ASP A 317 5.48 -4.25 28.54
N PRO A 318 4.41 -3.64 27.98
CA PRO A 318 3.92 -3.98 26.65
C PRO A 318 4.75 -3.39 25.50
N THR A 319 5.74 -2.53 25.76
CA THR A 319 6.48 -1.76 24.74
C THR A 319 7.07 -2.66 23.65
N ILE A 320 7.74 -3.75 24.02
CA ILE A 320 8.36 -4.66 23.04
C ILE A 320 7.30 -5.39 22.21
N ALA A 321 6.19 -5.81 22.83
CA ALA A 321 5.11 -6.49 22.11
C ALA A 321 4.42 -5.53 21.12
N LEU A 322 4.15 -4.29 21.54
CA LEU A 322 3.60 -3.24 20.68
C LEU A 322 4.56 -2.88 19.54
N TYR A 323 5.86 -2.71 19.83
CA TYR A 323 6.87 -2.42 18.81
C TYR A 323 7.00 -3.55 17.79
N SER A 324 7.06 -4.80 18.26
CA SER A 324 7.10 -5.99 17.39
C SER A 324 5.88 -6.03 16.46
N THR A 325 4.69 -5.81 17.00
CA THR A 325 3.46 -5.69 16.20
C THR A 325 3.55 -4.55 15.18
N CYS A 326 4.05 -3.37 15.55
CA CYS A 326 4.25 -2.26 14.62
C CYS A 326 5.23 -2.62 13.48
N LYS A 327 6.35 -3.30 13.79
CA LYS A 327 7.33 -3.73 12.78
C LYS A 327 6.76 -4.77 11.82
N LYS A 328 5.89 -5.66 12.29
CA LYS A 328 5.17 -6.59 11.40
C LYS A 328 4.29 -5.83 10.40
N LEU A 329 3.53 -4.84 10.88
CA LEU A 329 2.67 -4.01 10.01
C LEU A 329 3.48 -3.21 9.00
N GLU A 330 4.59 -2.62 9.41
CA GLU A 330 5.55 -1.94 8.52
C GLU A 330 6.12 -2.89 7.46
N SER A 331 6.52 -4.11 7.86
CA SER A 331 6.98 -5.15 6.95
C SER A 331 5.89 -5.68 6.02
N SER A 332 4.63 -5.46 6.36
CA SER A 332 3.45 -5.80 5.56
C SER A 332 3.00 -4.66 4.65
N ASP A 333 3.90 -3.69 4.43
CA ASP A 333 3.73 -2.56 3.52
C ASP A 333 2.58 -1.62 3.91
N ALA A 334 2.33 -1.44 5.20
CA ALA A 334 1.42 -0.39 5.69
C ALA A 334 2.02 1.01 5.44
N ASP A 335 1.17 1.99 5.16
CA ASP A 335 1.51 3.41 5.01
C ASP A 335 1.51 4.17 6.31
N LEU A 336 0.64 3.75 7.22
CA LEU A 336 0.50 4.29 8.56
C LEU A 336 0.03 3.20 9.50
N ILE A 337 0.12 3.47 10.80
CA ILE A 337 -0.33 2.59 11.85
C ILE A 337 -1.45 3.27 12.65
N ALA A 338 -2.53 2.54 12.88
CA ALA A 338 -3.62 2.90 13.78
C ALA A 338 -3.65 1.94 14.96
N ILE A 339 -3.90 2.48 16.16
CA ILE A 339 -3.96 1.69 17.40
C ILE A 339 -5.33 1.95 18.05
N PRO A 340 -6.35 1.10 17.85
CA PRO A 340 -7.66 1.26 18.49
C PRO A 340 -7.60 0.84 19.98
N CYS A 341 -6.77 1.53 20.77
CA CYS A 341 -6.63 1.34 22.21
C CYS A 341 -6.11 2.62 22.87
N ASN A 342 -6.91 3.20 23.76
CA ASN A 342 -6.54 4.45 24.45
C ASN A 342 -5.26 4.31 25.30
N THR A 343 -5.18 3.29 26.15
CA THR A 343 -4.03 3.09 27.05
C THR A 343 -2.73 2.78 26.31
N ALA A 344 -2.80 2.15 25.14
CA ALA A 344 -1.60 1.83 24.34
C ALA A 344 -0.88 3.09 23.84
N HIS A 345 -1.57 4.23 23.78
CA HIS A 345 -0.96 5.50 23.36
C HIS A 345 0.07 6.05 24.36
N ALA A 346 0.06 5.59 25.62
CA ALA A 346 1.11 5.91 26.60
C ALA A 346 2.53 5.50 26.12
N PHE A 347 2.60 4.52 25.22
CA PHE A 347 3.84 3.91 24.77
C PHE A 347 4.27 4.39 23.38
N VAL A 348 3.43 5.16 22.68
CA VAL A 348 3.68 5.57 21.28
C VAL A 348 4.94 6.41 21.14
N GLU A 349 5.20 7.34 22.06
CA GLU A 349 6.42 8.18 22.01
C GLU A 349 7.71 7.35 22.12
N ARG A 350 7.66 6.20 22.81
CA ARG A 350 8.80 5.27 22.95
C ARG A 350 9.04 4.46 21.66
N ILE A 351 7.99 4.30 20.85
CA ILE A 351 7.95 3.40 19.70
C ILE A 351 8.18 4.15 18.37
N GLN A 352 7.49 5.28 18.18
CA GLN A 352 7.47 6.05 16.92
C GLN A 352 8.87 6.37 16.35
N PRO A 353 9.88 6.75 17.15
CA PRO A 353 11.22 7.07 16.62
C PRO A 353 11.92 5.90 15.90
N TYR A 354 11.47 4.66 16.13
CA TYR A 354 12.06 3.43 15.56
C TYR A 354 11.25 2.86 14.39
N LEU A 355 10.25 3.60 13.90
CA LEU A 355 9.41 3.24 12.77
C LEU A 355 9.67 4.20 11.59
N SER A 356 9.63 3.67 10.38
CA SER A 356 9.70 4.43 9.13
C SER A 356 8.34 4.95 8.66
N ILE A 357 7.24 4.48 9.27
CA ILE A 357 5.87 4.90 9.00
C ILE A 357 5.23 5.53 10.25
N PRO A 358 4.31 6.51 10.08
CA PRO A 358 3.69 7.20 11.21
C PRO A 358 2.62 6.35 11.90
N ILE A 359 2.56 6.46 13.22
CA ILE A 359 1.41 6.06 14.05
C ILE A 359 0.49 7.29 14.16
N ILE A 360 -0.78 7.13 13.79
CA ILE A 360 -1.79 8.17 14.04
C ILE A 360 -2.18 8.11 15.51
N ASN A 361 -1.79 9.14 16.28
CA ASN A 361 -2.12 9.22 17.69
C ASN A 361 -3.59 9.60 17.89
N MET A 362 -4.40 8.63 18.30
CA MET A 362 -5.84 8.76 18.51
C MET A 362 -6.18 9.87 19.52
N LEU A 363 -5.37 10.05 20.56
CA LEU A 363 -5.66 11.05 21.61
C LEU A 363 -5.49 12.47 21.09
N TYR A 364 -4.44 12.71 20.29
CA TYR A 364 -4.22 14.00 19.65
C TYR A 364 -5.28 14.30 18.58
N GLU A 365 -5.71 13.29 17.83
CA GLU A 365 -6.79 13.45 16.85
C GLU A 365 -8.15 13.73 17.54
N THR A 366 -8.45 13.09 18.68
CA THR A 366 -9.65 13.42 19.49
C THR A 366 -9.61 14.88 19.97
N ARG A 367 -8.47 15.35 20.47
CA ARG A 367 -8.29 16.76 20.85
C ARG A 367 -8.51 17.70 19.67
N ALA A 368 -7.90 17.39 18.52
CA ALA A 368 -8.04 18.19 17.31
C ALA A 368 -9.47 18.17 16.75
N TYR A 369 -10.19 17.06 16.93
CA TYR A 369 -11.61 16.95 16.59
C TYR A 369 -12.44 17.89 17.47
N ILE A 370 -12.27 17.83 18.80
CA ILE A 370 -12.95 18.73 19.74
C ILE A 370 -12.71 20.20 19.37
N GLY A 371 -11.46 20.58 19.11
CA GLY A 371 -11.12 21.97 18.75
C GLY A 371 -11.76 22.44 17.44
N ARG A 372 -12.03 21.54 16.49
CA ARG A 372 -12.65 21.87 15.19
C ARG A 372 -14.18 21.88 15.24
N HIS A 373 -14.78 20.91 15.94
CA HIS A 373 -16.23 20.68 15.90
C HIS A 373 -16.98 21.25 17.10
N PHE A 374 -16.29 21.46 18.22
CA PHE A 374 -16.88 21.98 19.45
C PHE A 374 -16.01 23.11 20.04
N PRO A 375 -15.69 24.17 19.25
CA PRO A 375 -14.75 25.21 19.67
C PRO A 375 -15.17 25.91 20.97
N ASP A 376 -16.47 25.99 21.24
CA ASP A 376 -17.05 26.70 22.39
C ASP A 376 -17.21 25.83 23.65
N ARG A 377 -17.07 24.50 23.53
CA ARG A 377 -17.19 23.58 24.67
C ARG A 377 -15.80 23.28 25.25
N LYS A 378 -15.60 23.54 26.54
CA LYS A 378 -14.26 23.45 27.18
C LYS A 378 -14.17 22.37 28.25
N THR A 379 -15.29 21.91 28.78
CA THR A 379 -15.32 20.93 29.86
C THR A 379 -15.63 19.53 29.32
N VAL A 380 -14.65 18.64 29.39
CA VAL A 380 -14.71 17.30 28.78
C VAL A 380 -14.71 16.24 29.89
N GLY A 381 -15.81 15.52 30.06
CA GLY A 381 -15.86 14.31 30.86
C GLY A 381 -15.08 13.17 30.20
N LEU A 382 -14.34 12.39 30.99
CA LEU A 382 -13.59 11.24 30.49
C LEU A 382 -14.08 9.96 31.19
N LEU A 383 -14.70 9.06 30.41
CA LEU A 383 -15.02 7.70 30.84
C LEU A 383 -13.93 6.77 30.32
N ALA A 384 -13.03 6.31 31.18
CA ALA A 384 -11.89 5.50 30.78
C ALA A 384 -11.50 4.50 31.87
N THR A 385 -10.62 3.55 31.53
CA THR A 385 -10.05 2.67 32.54
C THR A 385 -9.25 3.47 33.58
N SER A 386 -9.15 2.95 34.80
CA SER A 386 -8.32 3.57 35.84
C SER A 386 -6.86 3.69 35.40
N GLY A 387 -6.38 2.75 34.57
CA GLY A 387 -5.07 2.84 33.91
C GLY A 387 -4.92 4.06 33.02
N THR A 388 -5.89 4.33 32.14
CA THR A 388 -5.90 5.54 31.29
C THR A 388 -5.89 6.82 32.15
N VAL A 389 -6.70 6.84 33.22
CA VAL A 389 -6.82 8.01 34.08
C VAL A 389 -5.52 8.29 34.85
N GLN A 390 -5.00 7.28 35.54
CA GLN A 390 -3.83 7.41 36.41
C GLN A 390 -2.52 7.57 35.63
N SER A 391 -2.40 6.97 34.45
CA SER A 391 -1.26 7.21 33.54
C SER A 391 -1.26 8.59 32.93
N ARG A 392 -2.36 9.35 33.07
CA ARG A 392 -2.52 10.72 32.60
C ARG A 392 -2.42 10.91 31.09
N VAL A 393 -2.47 9.85 30.29
CA VAL A 393 -2.31 9.93 28.81
C VAL A 393 -3.23 10.96 28.15
N TYR A 394 -4.49 11.07 28.59
CA TYR A 394 -5.42 12.08 28.08
C TYR A 394 -5.08 13.49 28.58
N HIS A 395 -4.61 13.63 29.82
CA HIS A 395 -4.21 14.92 30.38
C HIS A 395 -3.00 15.46 29.62
N ASP A 396 -2.02 14.61 29.37
CA ASP A 396 -0.80 14.96 28.65
C ASP A 396 -1.14 15.26 27.18
N ALA A 397 -2.03 14.47 26.58
CA ALA A 397 -2.51 14.74 25.23
C ALA A 397 -3.28 16.06 25.11
N PHE A 398 -4.08 16.43 26.11
CA PHE A 398 -4.91 17.63 26.09
C PHE A 398 -4.18 18.85 26.67
N ALA A 399 -2.95 18.69 27.15
CA ALA A 399 -2.15 19.77 27.69
C ALA A 399 -2.04 20.94 26.70
N GLY A 400 -2.21 22.17 27.21
CA GLY A 400 -2.12 23.40 26.41
C GLY A 400 -3.32 23.69 25.48
N SER A 401 -4.34 22.84 25.44
CA SER A 401 -5.51 23.03 24.54
C SER A 401 -6.61 23.93 25.10
N GLY A 402 -6.54 24.28 26.38
CA GLY A 402 -7.63 24.97 27.09
C GLY A 402 -8.83 24.07 27.44
N LEU A 403 -8.79 22.78 27.12
CA LEU A 403 -9.79 21.80 27.56
C LEU A 403 -9.55 21.39 29.01
N ARG A 404 -10.62 21.35 29.80
CA ARG A 404 -10.62 20.88 31.18
C ARG A 404 -11.22 19.48 31.25
N LEU A 405 -10.42 18.50 31.66
CA LEU A 405 -10.88 17.13 31.88
C LEU A 405 -11.61 16.98 33.22
N LEU A 406 -12.79 16.35 33.21
CA LEU A 406 -13.53 15.90 34.38
C LEU A 406 -13.51 14.38 34.46
N LEU A 407 -13.26 13.87 35.66
CA LEU A 407 -13.24 12.44 35.95
C LEU A 407 -14.45 12.07 36.83
N PRO A 408 -14.96 10.82 36.70
CA PRO A 408 -15.92 10.29 37.66
C PRO A 408 -15.30 10.23 39.05
N ASP A 409 -16.10 10.45 40.09
CA ASP A 409 -15.67 10.17 41.47
C ASP A 409 -15.45 8.66 41.65
N ASP A 410 -14.67 8.25 42.66
CA ASP A 410 -14.17 6.88 42.84
C ASP A 410 -15.26 5.79 42.70
N GLY A 411 -16.45 6.01 43.28
CA GLY A 411 -17.57 5.07 43.17
C GLY A 411 -18.12 4.90 41.75
N TYR A 412 -18.14 5.97 40.96
CA TYR A 412 -18.54 5.92 39.55
C TYR A 412 -17.40 5.41 38.66
N GLN A 413 -16.14 5.70 39.00
CA GLN A 413 -14.98 5.13 38.32
C GLN A 413 -14.94 3.61 38.47
N ALA A 414 -15.32 3.07 39.64
CA ALA A 414 -15.49 1.63 39.84
C ALA A 414 -16.57 1.02 38.93
N LYS A 415 -17.71 1.72 38.74
CA LYS A 415 -18.76 1.32 37.78
C LYS A 415 -18.27 1.31 36.34
N VAL A 416 -17.48 2.30 35.93
CA VAL A 416 -16.84 2.30 34.61
C VAL A 416 -15.91 1.09 34.45
N MET A 417 -15.12 0.75 35.47
CA MET A 417 -14.27 -0.44 35.44
C MET A 417 -15.06 -1.75 35.36
N GLU A 418 -16.17 -1.87 36.11
CA GLU A 418 -17.06 -3.04 36.05
C GLU A 418 -17.75 -3.15 34.68
N ALA A 419 -18.22 -2.05 34.11
CA ALA A 419 -18.78 -2.03 32.76
C ALA A 419 -17.78 -2.49 31.68
N ILE A 420 -16.49 -2.28 31.88
CA ILE A 420 -15.43 -2.69 30.93
C ILE A 420 -14.95 -4.12 31.20
N TYR A 421 -14.54 -4.43 32.43
CA TYR A 421 -13.80 -5.63 32.82
C TYR A 421 -14.60 -6.63 33.66
N GLY A 422 -15.76 -6.23 34.19
CA GLY A 422 -16.60 -7.06 35.03
C GLY A 422 -17.01 -8.36 34.34
N GLU A 423 -17.51 -9.33 35.13
CA GLU A 423 -17.99 -10.61 34.58
C GLU A 423 -19.09 -10.40 33.52
N ARG A 424 -19.88 -9.32 33.66
CA ARG A 424 -20.90 -8.88 32.71
C ARG A 424 -20.50 -7.61 31.95
N GLY A 425 -19.21 -7.37 31.80
CA GLY A 425 -18.63 -6.20 31.13
C GLY A 425 -18.40 -6.41 29.62
N ALA A 426 -18.06 -5.33 28.93
CA ALA A 426 -17.83 -5.32 27.48
C ALA A 426 -16.70 -6.24 27.03
N LYS A 427 -15.63 -6.40 27.81
CA LYS A 427 -14.53 -7.33 27.47
C LYS A 427 -14.93 -8.80 27.56
N ALA A 428 -15.96 -9.11 28.34
CA ALA A 428 -16.56 -10.45 28.41
C ALA A 428 -17.64 -10.67 27.32
N GLY A 429 -17.88 -9.68 26.45
CA GLY A 429 -18.85 -9.77 25.34
C GLY A 429 -20.24 -9.24 25.66
N HIS A 430 -20.42 -8.58 26.81
CA HIS A 430 -21.71 -8.01 27.21
C HIS A 430 -21.79 -6.51 26.88
N VAL A 431 -22.81 -6.08 26.15
CA VAL A 431 -23.00 -4.67 25.76
C VAL A 431 -24.30 -4.05 26.28
N ASP A 432 -25.07 -4.82 27.05
CA ASP A 432 -26.35 -4.41 27.63
C ASP A 432 -26.50 -4.95 29.07
N GLY A 433 -27.57 -4.54 29.75
CA GLY A 433 -27.82 -4.90 31.14
C GLY A 433 -26.94 -4.11 32.10
N THR A 434 -26.29 -4.79 33.06
CA THR A 434 -25.57 -4.15 34.17
C THR A 434 -24.43 -3.25 33.69
N CYS A 435 -23.64 -3.67 32.71
CA CYS A 435 -22.55 -2.83 32.18
C CYS A 435 -23.07 -1.52 31.57
N LYS A 436 -24.23 -1.56 30.91
CA LYS A 436 -24.87 -0.37 30.34
C LYS A 436 -25.43 0.56 31.41
N SER A 437 -26.12 0.01 32.41
CA SER A 437 -26.63 0.83 33.52
C SER A 437 -25.49 1.50 34.30
N ASP A 438 -24.42 0.75 34.59
CA ASP A 438 -23.25 1.27 35.31
C ASP A 438 -22.56 2.40 34.54
N LEU A 439 -22.41 2.24 33.22
CA LEU A 439 -21.83 3.26 32.36
C LEU A 439 -22.71 4.52 32.27
N LEU A 440 -24.02 4.35 32.15
CA LEU A 440 -24.98 5.47 32.10
C LEU A 440 -24.99 6.27 33.40
N GLU A 441 -24.87 5.60 34.55
CA GLU A 441 -24.77 6.29 35.84
C GLU A 441 -23.48 7.13 35.94
N ALA A 442 -22.35 6.61 35.48
CA ALA A 442 -21.10 7.35 35.42
C ALA A 442 -21.17 8.53 34.43
N LEU A 443 -21.83 8.35 33.29
CA LEU A 443 -22.13 9.43 32.34
C LEU A 443 -22.97 10.52 33.00
N HIS A 444 -24.08 10.17 33.65
CA HIS A 444 -24.97 11.12 34.32
C HIS A 444 -24.24 11.91 35.41
N HIS A 445 -23.37 11.24 36.16
CA HIS A 445 -22.53 11.88 37.16
C HIS A 445 -21.59 12.94 36.55
N LEU A 446 -20.89 12.62 35.45
CA LEU A 446 -20.03 13.59 34.75
C LEU A 446 -20.81 14.80 34.22
N VAL A 447 -22.00 14.58 33.66
CA VAL A 447 -22.88 15.67 33.20
C VAL A 447 -23.40 16.52 34.37
N GLY A 448 -23.69 15.89 35.50
CA GLY A 448 -23.99 16.56 36.77
C GLY A 448 -22.86 17.49 37.22
N LYS A 449 -21.60 17.05 37.06
CA LYS A 449 -20.38 17.83 37.34
C LYS A 449 -20.07 18.92 36.29
N GLY A 450 -20.86 19.01 35.22
CA GLY A 450 -20.75 20.07 34.22
C GLY A 450 -19.93 19.69 32.97
N ALA A 451 -19.79 18.40 32.65
CA ALA A 451 -19.28 17.99 31.36
C ALA A 451 -20.20 18.50 30.22
N GLU A 452 -19.61 19.08 29.18
CA GLU A 452 -20.27 19.55 27.95
C GLU A 452 -20.05 18.57 26.78
N LEU A 453 -18.98 17.79 26.91
CA LEU A 453 -18.52 16.73 26.02
C LEU A 453 -18.14 15.54 26.90
N VAL A 454 -18.35 14.31 26.43
CA VAL A 454 -17.91 13.10 27.13
C VAL A 454 -17.13 12.23 26.15
N VAL A 455 -15.86 11.98 26.47
CA VAL A 455 -14.99 11.10 25.69
C VAL A 455 -15.07 9.68 26.24
N LEU A 456 -15.38 8.73 25.34
CA LEU A 456 -15.33 7.29 25.59
C LEU A 456 -13.86 6.81 25.52
N GLY A 457 -13.09 7.13 26.55
CA GLY A 457 -11.65 6.87 26.68
C GLY A 457 -11.25 5.41 26.92
N CYS A 458 -12.14 4.47 26.61
CA CYS A 458 -11.86 3.04 26.47
C CYS A 458 -12.61 2.52 25.24
N THR A 459 -11.92 1.81 24.35
CA THR A 459 -12.45 1.44 23.02
C THR A 459 -13.52 0.35 23.06
N GLU A 460 -13.76 -0.25 24.23
CA GLU A 460 -14.92 -1.11 24.47
C GLU A 460 -16.21 -0.34 24.81
N LEU A 461 -16.12 0.91 25.30
CA LEU A 461 -17.31 1.70 25.67
C LEU A 461 -18.21 2.07 24.48
N PRO A 462 -17.69 2.38 23.27
CA PRO A 462 -18.51 2.61 22.08
C PRO A 462 -19.41 1.42 21.69
N LEU A 463 -19.11 0.21 22.18
CA LEU A 463 -19.96 -0.97 21.98
C LEU A 463 -21.23 -0.92 22.84
N ILE A 464 -21.22 -0.16 23.94
CA ILE A 464 -22.34 0.01 24.88
C ILE A 464 -23.14 1.28 24.56
N ILE A 465 -22.44 2.41 24.35
CA ILE A 465 -23.04 3.72 24.04
C ILE A 465 -22.37 4.28 22.78
N SER A 466 -23.18 4.57 21.77
CA SER A 466 -22.69 5.12 20.51
C SER A 466 -22.34 6.60 20.60
N GLU A 467 -21.48 7.06 19.70
CA GLU A 467 -21.23 8.48 19.45
C GLU A 467 -22.54 9.22 19.19
N HIS A 468 -22.69 10.43 19.73
CA HIS A 468 -23.92 11.21 19.62
C HIS A 468 -23.65 12.70 19.89
N ASP A 469 -23.97 13.60 18.97
CA ASP A 469 -23.61 15.03 19.11
C ASP A 469 -24.43 15.78 20.18
N ASP A 470 -25.70 15.38 20.38
CA ASP A 470 -26.62 16.01 21.33
C ASP A 470 -27.34 15.00 22.24
N TYR A 471 -26.57 14.23 23.00
CA TYR A 471 -27.11 13.23 23.91
C TYR A 471 -27.75 13.90 25.13
N ARG A 472 -29.02 13.56 25.39
CA ARG A 472 -29.82 14.18 26.45
C ARG A 472 -29.64 13.47 27.79
N VAL A 473 -29.22 14.22 28.80
CA VAL A 473 -29.16 13.78 30.21
C VAL A 473 -29.93 14.78 31.06
N GLY A 474 -31.17 14.43 31.41
CA GLY A 474 -32.10 15.35 32.06
C GLY A 474 -32.39 16.58 31.19
N ASP A 475 -32.10 17.76 31.72
CA ASP A 475 -32.27 19.05 31.04
C ASP A 475 -31.05 19.46 30.17
N LYS A 476 -29.91 18.75 30.27
CA LYS A 476 -28.67 19.08 29.55
C LYS A 476 -28.48 18.27 28.26
N SER A 477 -27.81 18.87 27.27
CA SER A 477 -27.31 18.21 26.05
C SER A 477 -25.79 18.13 26.11
N VAL A 478 -25.22 16.97 25.81
CA VAL A 478 -23.77 16.76 25.74
C VAL A 478 -23.41 15.95 24.51
N ALA A 479 -22.23 16.19 23.92
CA ALA A 479 -21.75 15.32 22.85
C ALA A 479 -20.99 14.13 23.45
N ILE A 480 -21.32 12.93 23.02
CA ILE A 480 -20.59 11.70 23.32
C ILE A 480 -19.64 11.45 22.17
N LEU A 481 -18.34 11.44 22.45
CA LEU A 481 -17.28 11.33 21.48
C LEU A 481 -16.64 9.94 21.56
N ASP A 482 -16.51 9.30 20.40
CA ASP A 482 -15.80 8.04 20.26
C ASP A 482 -14.43 8.26 19.60
N PRO A 483 -13.33 8.15 20.37
CA PRO A 483 -11.97 8.23 19.83
C PRO A 483 -11.68 7.24 18.69
N THR A 484 -12.31 6.06 18.70
CA THR A 484 -12.14 5.00 17.71
C THR A 484 -12.76 5.41 16.38
N GLU A 485 -13.94 6.02 16.41
CA GLU A 485 -14.64 6.59 15.25
C GLU A 485 -13.85 7.77 14.66
N ILE A 486 -13.35 8.67 15.52
CA ILE A 486 -12.50 9.81 15.10
C ILE A 486 -11.22 9.31 14.42
N LEU A 487 -10.56 8.29 14.98
CA LEU A 487 -9.39 7.64 14.36
C LEU A 487 -9.75 7.01 13.01
N ALA A 488 -10.90 6.34 12.90
CA ALA A 488 -11.34 5.69 11.68
C ALA A 488 -11.61 6.72 10.57
N ARG A 489 -12.31 7.80 10.89
CA ARG A 489 -12.51 8.95 9.99
C ARG A 489 -11.18 9.56 9.53
N LYS A 490 -10.20 9.69 10.43
CA LYS A 490 -8.87 10.18 10.08
C LYS A 490 -8.16 9.26 9.09
N CYS A 491 -8.16 7.95 9.33
CA CYS A 491 -7.57 6.96 8.43
C CYS A 491 -8.28 6.96 7.06
N ALA A 492 -9.61 7.04 7.06
CA ALA A 492 -10.41 7.11 5.84
C ALA A 492 -10.09 8.36 5.01
N GLY A 493 -10.06 9.54 5.65
CA GLY A 493 -9.73 10.80 4.98
C GLY A 493 -8.32 10.83 4.38
N ILE A 494 -7.33 10.23 5.04
CA ILE A 494 -5.98 10.08 4.46
C ILE A 494 -6.02 9.17 3.23
N GLY A 495 -6.76 8.05 3.29
CA GLY A 495 -6.90 7.14 2.15
C GLY A 495 -7.62 7.77 0.95
N GLU A 496 -8.62 8.61 1.19
CA GLU A 496 -9.30 9.39 0.14
C GLU A 496 -8.34 10.40 -0.51
N ALA A 497 -7.60 11.15 0.30
CA ALA A 497 -6.60 12.11 -0.17
C ALA A 497 -5.52 11.41 -1.02
N TRP A 498 -5.09 10.21 -0.62
CA TRP A 498 -4.12 9.40 -1.38
C TRP A 498 -4.63 9.04 -2.78
N ARG A 499 -5.94 8.85 -2.95
CA ARG A 499 -6.57 8.55 -4.25
C ARG A 499 -6.87 9.79 -5.09
N GLY A 500 -6.55 11.00 -4.60
CA GLY A 500 -6.92 12.25 -5.25
C GLY A 500 -8.42 12.57 -5.16
N ILE A 501 -9.15 11.95 -4.21
CA ILE A 501 -10.54 12.30 -3.91
C ILE A 501 -10.49 13.49 -2.96
N ALA A 502 -11.07 14.63 -3.36
CA ALA A 502 -11.15 15.80 -2.48
C ALA A 502 -11.97 15.48 -1.23
N CYS A 503 -11.38 15.70 -0.05
CA CYS A 503 -12.05 15.60 1.23
C CYS A 503 -13.21 16.63 1.26
N ARG A 504 -14.45 16.23 1.59
CA ARG A 504 -15.51 17.23 1.80
C ARG A 504 -15.20 18.02 3.09
N PRO A 505 -15.46 19.34 3.14
CA PRO A 505 -15.60 20.03 4.42
C PRO A 505 -16.74 19.38 5.20
N ALA A 506 -16.58 19.32 6.53
CA ALA A 506 -17.45 18.58 7.43
C ALA A 506 -18.84 19.22 7.67
N SER A 507 -19.46 19.82 6.64
CA SER A 507 -20.67 20.62 6.79
C SER A 507 -21.82 20.29 5.82
N GLU A 508 -21.75 19.21 5.03
CA GLU A 508 -22.84 18.88 4.09
C GLU A 508 -23.06 17.36 3.98
N THR A 509 -23.87 16.84 4.91
CA THR A 509 -25.03 15.95 4.68
C THR A 509 -25.73 15.71 6.02
N ASP A 510 -26.71 16.54 6.33
CA ASP A 510 -27.81 16.18 7.23
C ASP A 510 -29.10 16.70 6.61
N GLU A 511 -29.56 16.00 5.58
CA GLU A 511 -30.95 16.08 5.16
C GLU A 511 -31.51 14.66 5.00
N HIS A 512 -32.44 14.35 5.91
CA HIS A 512 -33.49 13.34 5.81
C HIS A 512 -33.09 11.85 5.86
N PHE A 513 -32.92 11.34 7.08
CA PHE A 513 -33.52 10.04 7.46
C PHE A 513 -34.29 10.20 8.78
N GLY A 514 -35.42 10.89 8.69
CA GLY A 514 -36.44 10.93 9.74
C GLY A 514 -37.53 9.88 9.50
N SER A 515 -37.70 9.01 10.49
CA SER A 515 -38.90 8.23 10.81
C SER A 515 -39.46 7.23 9.77
N THR A 516 -39.39 5.94 10.08
CA THR A 516 -40.53 5.11 10.53
C THR A 516 -40.18 3.63 10.44
N THR A 517 -40.16 2.94 11.59
CA THR A 517 -40.92 1.69 11.76
C THR A 517 -41.01 1.35 13.24
N SER A 518 -42.25 1.40 13.73
CA SER A 518 -42.72 0.84 14.99
C SER A 518 -42.26 -0.60 15.15
N ASN A 519 -41.61 -0.90 16.27
CA ASN A 519 -41.52 -2.26 16.79
C ASN A 519 -42.95 -2.78 17.02
N LYS A 520 -43.36 -3.80 16.27
CA LYS A 520 -44.41 -4.71 16.68
C LYS A 520 -43.76 -5.96 17.25
N GLU A 521 -44.05 -6.21 18.51
CA GLU A 521 -43.78 -7.42 19.24
C GLU A 521 -44.29 -8.65 18.46
N LEU A 522 -43.44 -9.67 18.33
CA LEU A 522 -43.82 -11.02 17.91
C LEU A 522 -43.54 -11.95 19.09
N ASN A 523 -44.54 -12.04 19.98
CA ASN A 523 -44.73 -13.18 20.86
C ASN A 523 -45.74 -14.11 20.17
N SER A 524 -45.31 -15.28 19.71
CA SER A 524 -46.20 -16.42 19.50
C SER A 524 -45.41 -17.72 19.40
N GLU A 525 -45.18 -18.37 20.53
CA GLU A 525 -45.21 -19.84 20.60
C GLU A 525 -46.52 -20.22 21.31
N LYS A 526 -47.42 -20.89 20.59
CA LYS A 526 -48.02 -22.17 21.00
C LYS A 526 -49.17 -22.64 20.09
N ASP A 527 -49.22 -23.96 19.99
CA ASP A 527 -50.34 -24.86 19.66
C ASP A 527 -50.65 -25.05 18.16
N ILE A 528 -50.27 -26.17 17.50
CA ILE A 528 -50.65 -27.61 17.63
C ILE A 528 -51.58 -28.01 16.45
N GLU A 529 -51.24 -29.15 15.82
CA GLU A 529 -52.04 -30.03 14.93
C GLU A 529 -52.36 -29.60 13.47
N ASN A 530 -51.54 -30.08 12.51
CA ASN A 530 -51.80 -31.31 11.73
C ASN A 530 -50.66 -31.61 10.76
#